data_AF-A0A497BKM1-F1
#
_entry.id   AF-A0A497BKM1-F1
#
_cell.length_a   1.000
_cell.length_b   1.000
_cell.length_c   1.000
_cell.angle_alpha   90.00
_cell.angle_beta   90.00
_cell.angle_gamma   90.00
#
_symmetry.space_group_name_H-M   'P 1'
#
loop_
_entity.id
_entity.type
_entity.pdbx_description
1 polymer ?
#
loop_
_entity_poly.entity_id
_entity_poly.type
_entity_poly.pdbx_seq_one_letter_code
_entity_poly.pdbx_strand_id
1 'polypeptide(L)' 'MNVTAESRQSEEAPEKSELKFRLLFEKSPDAMLLLDGDTFVDCNQAAVKMMRCTSKEQLLALRP' A
#
# COMPACT_ATOMS: atom_id res chain seq x y z
N MET A 1 19.02 12.30 -38.36
CA MET A 1 18.08 13.14 -39.15
C MET A 1 16.97 12.23 -39.64
N ASN A 2 15.69 12.29 -39.24
CA ASN A 2 14.90 13.33 -38.59
C ASN A 2 13.82 12.72 -37.65
N VAL A 3 13.46 13.53 -36.66
CA VAL A 3 12.40 13.40 -35.64
C VAL A 3 11.00 13.31 -36.26
N THR A 4 10.10 12.53 -35.66
CA THR A 4 8.63 12.68 -35.55
C THR A 4 8.13 11.52 -34.67
N ALA A 5 7.14 11.57 -33.78
CA ALA A 5 6.28 12.62 -33.25
C ALA A 5 5.56 12.00 -32.01
N GLU A 6 5.35 12.82 -30.99
CA GLU A 6 4.12 12.87 -30.16
C GLU A 6 3.84 11.79 -29.09
N SER A 7 4.06 12.25 -27.85
CA SER A 7 3.10 12.21 -26.73
C SER A 7 3.01 10.95 -25.87
N ARG A 8 3.59 11.04 -24.67
CA ARG A 8 3.01 10.54 -23.41
C ARG A 8 3.74 11.15 -22.19
N GLN A 9 3.42 12.42 -21.88
CA GLN A 9 3.70 13.05 -20.59
C GLN A 9 2.89 12.38 -19.46
N SER A 10 3.19 11.13 -19.09
CA SER A 10 2.46 10.43 -18.02
C SER A 10 3.33 9.82 -16.92
N GLU A 11 4.63 10.10 -16.89
CA GLU A 11 5.54 9.38 -15.98
C GLU A 11 5.87 10.11 -14.67
N GLU A 12 5.45 11.37 -14.47
CA GLU A 12 5.87 12.16 -13.28
C GLU A 12 4.81 12.34 -12.18
N ALA A 13 3.55 11.90 -12.40
CA ALA A 13 2.46 12.05 -11.43
C ALA A 13 2.16 10.87 -10.46
N PRO A 14 2.69 9.62 -10.61
CA PRO A 14 2.33 8.53 -9.71
C PRO A 14 3.03 8.61 -8.34
N GLU A 15 4.30 9.04 -8.27
CA GLU A 15 5.09 8.97 -7.02
C GLU A 15 4.50 9.79 -5.88
N LYS A 16 4.16 11.07 -6.12
CA LYS A 16 3.68 11.95 -5.03
C LYS A 16 2.34 11.52 -4.47
N SER A 17 1.47 10.98 -5.32
CA SER A 17 0.15 10.51 -4.90
C SER A 17 0.28 9.19 -4.13
N GLU A 18 1.06 8.26 -4.64
CA GLU A 18 1.30 6.96 -4.00
C GLU A 18 1.99 7.12 -2.63
N LEU A 19 2.98 8.02 -2.52
CA LEU A 19 3.63 8.33 -1.24
C LEU A 19 2.66 8.93 -0.22
N LYS A 20 1.74 9.80 -0.65
CA LYS A 20 0.69 10.34 0.23
C LYS A 20 -0.24 9.24 0.72
N PHE A 21 -0.69 8.36 -0.17
CA PHE A 21 -1.55 7.23 0.20
C PHE A 21 -0.84 6.28 1.16
N ARG A 22 0.42 5.92 0.88
CA ARG A 22 1.26 5.10 1.76
C ARG A 22 1.38 5.73 3.15
N LEU A 23 1.64 7.03 3.21
CA LEU A 23 1.77 7.75 4.48
C LEU A 23 0.45 7.72 5.26
N LEU A 24 -0.68 7.99 4.61
CA LEU A 24 -2.00 7.97 5.25
C LEU A 24 -2.34 6.56 5.76
N PHE A 25 -2.10 5.54 4.97
CA PHE A 25 -2.32 4.14 5.35
C PHE A 25 -1.48 3.75 6.57
N GLU A 26 -0.16 3.99 6.52
CA GLU A 26 0.77 3.60 7.59
C GLU A 26 0.60 4.41 8.88
N LYS A 27 0.18 5.67 8.77
CA LYS A 27 0.01 6.57 9.93
C LYS A 27 -1.41 6.61 10.48
N SER A 28 -2.37 5.96 9.82
CA SER A 28 -3.74 5.87 10.33
C SER A 28 -3.73 5.22 11.73
N PRO A 29 -4.46 5.80 12.70
CA PRO A 29 -4.62 5.18 14.01
C PRO A 29 -5.57 3.98 13.98
N ASP A 30 -6.43 3.90 12.95
CA ASP A 30 -7.36 2.80 12.77
C ASP A 30 -6.66 1.60 12.15
N ALA A 31 -7.02 0.41 12.60
CA ALA A 31 -6.50 -0.83 12.04
C ALA A 31 -7.01 -1.02 10.61
N MET A 32 -6.09 -1.14 9.66
CA MET A 32 -6.40 -1.36 8.24
C MET A 32 -5.73 -2.63 7.73
N LEU A 33 -6.53 -3.46 7.05
CA LEU A 33 -6.12 -4.71 6.39
C LEU A 33 -6.51 -4.61 4.92
N LEU A 34 -5.58 -4.98 4.04
CA LEU A 34 -5.88 -5.18 2.62
C LEU A 34 -6.06 -6.67 2.37
N LEU A 35 -7.14 -7.01 1.68
CA LEU A 35 -7.49 -8.39 1.34
C LEU A 35 -7.54 -8.56 -0.18
N ASP A 36 -7.06 -9.71 -0.64
CA ASP A 36 -7.35 -10.24 -1.97
C ASP A 36 -8.01 -11.62 -1.79
N GLY A 37 -9.33 -11.66 -1.96
CA GLY A 37 -10.14 -12.79 -1.53
C GLY A 37 -9.95 -13.09 -0.03
N ASP A 38 -9.59 -14.34 0.28
CA ASP A 38 -9.38 -14.83 1.66
C ASP A 38 -7.92 -14.70 2.14
N THR A 39 -7.12 -13.84 1.49
CA THR A 39 -5.70 -13.64 1.84
C THR A 39 -5.46 -12.20 2.26
N PHE A 40 -4.79 -12.01 3.40
CA PHE A 40 -4.26 -10.71 3.77
C PHE A 40 -3.04 -10.38 2.90
N VAL A 41 -3.10 -9.27 2.17
CA VAL A 41 -2.01 -8.85 1.26
C VAL A 41 -1.18 -7.69 1.81
N ASP A 42 -1.76 -6.88 2.72
CA ASP A 42 -1.03 -5.87 3.49
C ASP A 42 -1.81 -5.49 4.74
N CYS A 43 -1.15 -4.82 5.68
CA CYS A 43 -1.76 -4.23 6.86
C CYS A 43 -0.95 -3.03 7.35
N ASN A 44 -1.59 -2.09 8.04
CA ASN A 44 -0.87 -1.00 8.69
C ASN A 44 -0.40 -1.40 10.10
N GLN A 45 0.46 -0.58 10.70
CA GLN A 45 1.00 -0.87 12.03
C GLN A 45 -0.08 -0.90 13.13
N ALA A 46 -1.19 -0.18 12.96
CA ALA A 46 -2.32 -0.22 13.89
C ALA A 46 -3.01 -1.59 13.89
N ALA A 47 -3.16 -2.22 12.72
CA ALA A 47 -3.69 -3.59 12.61
C ALA A 47 -2.81 -4.62 13.33
N VAL A 48 -1.48 -4.54 13.15
CA VAL A 48 -0.54 -5.43 13.87
C VAL A 48 -0.72 -5.33 15.38
N LYS A 49 -0.85 -4.11 15.91
CA LYS A 49 -1.08 -3.87 17.35
C LYS A 49 -2.44 -4.39 17.80
N MET A 50 -3.50 -4.11 17.05
CA MET A 50 -4.86 -4.55 17.38
C MET A 50 -4.98 -6.07 17.44
N MET A 51 -4.38 -6.76 16.47
CA MET A 51 -4.38 -8.22 16.37
C MET A 51 -3.36 -8.90 17.29
N ARG A 52 -2.57 -8.12 18.03
CA ARG A 52 -1.52 -8.59 18.96
C ARG A 52 -0.44 -9.44 18.29
N CYS A 53 -0.14 -9.14 17.03
CA CYS A 53 0.99 -9.72 16.32
C CYS A 53 2.28 -8.92 16.63
N THR A 54 3.42 -9.58 16.50
CA THR A 54 4.75 -8.97 16.69
C THR A 54 5.28 -8.32 15.43
N SER A 55 4.78 -8.71 14.25
CA SER A 55 5.16 -8.13 12.96
C SER A 55 4.01 -8.18 11.94
N LYS A 56 4.16 -7.46 10.83
CA LYS A 56 3.23 -7.53 9.69
C LYS A 56 3.23 -8.93 9.09
N GLU A 57 4.40 -9.52 8.89
CA GLU A 57 4.55 -10.85 8.28
C GLU A 57 3.81 -11.92 9.08
N GLN A 58 3.85 -11.85 10.41
CA GLN A 58 3.08 -12.75 11.26
C GLN A 58 1.56 -12.59 11.02
N LEU A 59 1.08 -11.36 10.93
CA LEU A 59 -0.33 -11.07 10.66
C LEU A 59 -0.74 -11.55 9.27
N LEU A 60 0.09 -11.28 8.25
CA LEU A 60 -0.19 -11.63 6.86
C LEU A 60 -0.17 -13.15 6.61
N ALA A 61 0.47 -13.92 7.49
CA ALA A 61 0.43 -15.38 7.46
C ALA A 61 -0.87 -15.98 8.03
N LEU A 62 -1.73 -15.17 8.66
CA LEU A 62 -3.04 -15.58 9.13
C LEU A 62 -4.05 -15.63 7.97
N ARG A 63 -5.22 -16.21 8.25
CA ARG A 63 -6.40 -16.10 7.38
C ARG A 63 -7.52 -15.35 8.11
N PRO A 64 -8.39 -14.62 7.38
CA PRO A 64 -9.58 -13.99 7.94
C PRO A 64 -10.47 -14.95 8.73
#